data_AF-A0A2N2FPC3-F1
#
_entry.id   AF-A0A2N2FPC3-F1
#
_cell.length_a   1.000
_cell.length_b   1.000
_cell.length_c   1.000
_cell.angle_alpha   90.00
_cell.angle_beta   90.00
_cell.angle_gamma   90.00
#
_symmetry.space_group_name_H-M   'P 1'
#
loop_
_entity.id
_entity.type
_entity.pdbx_description
1 polymer ?
#
loop_
_entity_poly.entity_id
_entity_poly.type
_entity_poly.pdbx_seq_one_letter_code
_entity_poly.pdbx_strand_id
1 'polypeptide(L)'
;MFQLKLEDGGTWESFGHQPGQFIEVSIFGKGEAPISICSPPTRPDTLEICVRRTGKVTDALFEMGKGSTFHIRGPYGRGFPVDKLKGQKLLFVAGGLGLAPLRSLLLYALDKRKEFDDIILMYGTNNPENVLFKYELLSFFDRDDIQYHYSVDRDDEGIWKQYVGVVTGLFDKAVLFPFATHAVLCGPPIMYRFVLQKLLSLSFPEEHIFMSLERMMKCGVGKCGHCAFGDKYCCIDGPVFPFTEIEKMKEAI
;
A
#
# COMPACT_ATOMS: atom_id res chain seq x y z
N MET A 1 8.38 -4.61 -10.73
CA MET A 1 6.92 -4.59 -11.00
C MET A 1 6.63 -5.68 -11.99
N PHE A 2 5.56 -6.44 -11.79
CA PHE A 2 5.07 -7.45 -12.73
C PHE A 2 3.66 -7.06 -13.16
N GLN A 3 3.39 -7.26 -14.45
CA GLN A 3 2.09 -7.02 -15.08
C GLN A 3 1.49 -8.36 -15.46
N LEU A 4 0.31 -8.64 -14.95
CA LEU A 4 -0.34 -9.94 -15.09
C LEU A 4 -1.48 -9.85 -16.08
N LYS A 5 -1.66 -10.94 -16.84
CA LYS A 5 -2.79 -11.14 -17.74
C LYS A 5 -3.41 -12.51 -17.46
N LEU A 6 -4.73 -12.58 -17.45
CA LEU A 6 -5.46 -13.83 -17.32
C LEU A 6 -5.42 -14.61 -18.65
N GLU A 7 -5.21 -15.92 -18.57
CA GLU A 7 -5.24 -16.83 -19.73
C GLU A 7 -6.58 -17.57 -19.87
N ASP A 8 -7.39 -17.60 -18.82
CA ASP A 8 -8.64 -18.38 -18.72
C ASP A 8 -9.86 -17.68 -19.35
N GLY A 9 -9.64 -16.61 -20.12
CA GLY A 9 -10.69 -15.80 -20.72
C GLY A 9 -11.43 -14.89 -19.74
N GLY A 10 -11.04 -14.87 -18.45
CA GLY A 10 -11.54 -13.93 -17.45
C GLY A 10 -11.02 -12.50 -17.68
N THR A 11 -11.66 -11.53 -17.01
CA THR A 11 -11.23 -10.13 -17.01
C THR A 11 -10.89 -9.68 -15.59
N TRP A 12 -9.96 -8.73 -15.44
CA TRP A 12 -9.68 -8.17 -14.11
C TRP A 12 -10.85 -7.35 -13.56
N GLU A 13 -11.77 -6.89 -14.42
CA GLU A 13 -13.04 -6.33 -13.99
C GLU A 13 -13.91 -7.37 -13.28
N SER A 14 -14.07 -8.57 -13.86
CA SER A 14 -14.81 -9.67 -13.22
C SER A 14 -14.10 -10.25 -12.00
N PHE A 15 -12.77 -10.13 -11.93
CA PHE A 15 -11.99 -10.46 -10.74
C PHE A 15 -12.34 -9.57 -9.54
N GLY A 16 -12.77 -8.34 -9.79
CA GLY A 16 -13.51 -7.51 -8.82
C GLY A 16 -12.73 -7.10 -7.58
N HIS A 17 -11.40 -6.95 -7.67
CA HIS A 17 -10.59 -6.53 -6.52
C HIS A 17 -10.93 -5.09 -6.08
N GLN A 18 -10.69 -4.81 -4.81
CA GLN A 18 -10.80 -3.49 -4.21
C GLN A 18 -9.42 -2.97 -3.81
N PRO A 19 -9.23 -1.64 -3.73
CA PRO A 19 -7.98 -1.07 -3.28
C PRO A 19 -7.55 -1.62 -1.92
N GLY A 20 -6.29 -2.03 -1.78
CA GLY A 20 -5.74 -2.59 -0.55
C GLY A 20 -5.90 -4.10 -0.39
N GLN A 21 -6.54 -4.80 -1.33
CA GLN A 21 -6.55 -6.27 -1.36
C GLN A 21 -5.24 -6.86 -1.91
N PHE A 22 -5.07 -8.16 -1.69
CA PHE A 22 -3.91 -8.93 -2.13
C PHE A 22 -4.32 -10.21 -2.84
N ILE A 23 -3.34 -10.85 -3.49
CA ILE A 23 -3.46 -12.19 -4.08
C ILE A 23 -2.40 -13.10 -3.48
N GLU A 24 -2.64 -14.41 -3.51
CA GLU A 24 -1.60 -15.41 -3.29
C GLU A 24 -1.01 -15.79 -4.65
N VAL A 25 0.30 -15.61 -4.81
CA VAL A 25 1.06 -15.97 -6.01
C VAL A 25 1.67 -17.35 -5.81
N SER A 26 1.30 -18.32 -6.64
CA SER A 26 1.69 -19.72 -6.52
C SER A 26 2.59 -20.15 -7.67
N ILE A 27 3.82 -20.55 -7.34
CA ILE A 27 4.79 -21.09 -8.30
C ILE A 27 5.01 -22.56 -8.01
N PHE A 28 4.77 -23.40 -9.02
CA PHE A 28 4.84 -24.86 -8.90
C PHE A 28 6.21 -25.32 -8.37
N GLY A 29 6.21 -26.18 -7.35
CA GLY A 29 7.42 -26.67 -6.68
C GLY A 29 8.14 -25.64 -5.78
N LYS A 30 7.74 -24.36 -5.81
CA LYS A 30 8.37 -23.29 -5.01
C LYS A 30 7.54 -22.93 -3.80
N GLY A 31 6.22 -22.76 -3.96
CA GLY A 31 5.28 -22.44 -2.88
C GLY A 31 4.32 -21.31 -3.27
N GLU A 32 3.76 -20.65 -2.24
CA GLU A 32 2.90 -19.48 -2.38
C GLU A 32 3.42 -18.30 -1.57
N ALA A 33 3.13 -17.08 -2.01
CA ALA A 33 3.38 -15.85 -1.26
C ALA A 33 2.25 -14.83 -1.43
N PRO A 34 1.83 -14.16 -0.34
CA PRO A 34 0.86 -13.07 -0.40
C PRO A 34 1.50 -11.83 -1.03
N ILE A 35 0.87 -11.25 -2.04
CA ILE A 35 1.36 -10.06 -2.73
C ILE A 35 0.20 -9.07 -2.93
N SER A 36 0.36 -7.85 -2.43
CA SER A 36 -0.62 -6.78 -2.59
C SER A 36 -0.82 -6.42 -4.06
N ILE A 37 -2.07 -6.16 -4.44
CA ILE A 37 -2.41 -5.64 -5.76
C ILE A 37 -2.11 -4.15 -5.75
N CYS A 38 -1.25 -3.68 -6.66
CA CYS A 38 -0.84 -2.27 -6.72
C CYS A 38 -1.48 -1.49 -7.86
N SER A 39 -2.27 -2.13 -8.74
CA SER A 39 -3.12 -1.43 -9.72
C SER A 39 -4.52 -1.14 -9.14
N PRO A 40 -5.15 -0.03 -9.52
CA PRO A 40 -6.52 0.26 -9.11
C PRO A 40 -7.52 -0.59 -9.92
N PRO A 41 -8.70 -0.92 -9.38
CA PRO A 41 -9.73 -1.61 -10.14
C PRO A 41 -10.33 -0.78 -11.29
N THR A 42 -10.08 0.53 -11.33
CA THR A 42 -10.44 1.42 -12.45
C THR A 42 -9.62 1.18 -13.72
N ARG A 43 -8.56 0.36 -13.66
CA ARG A 43 -7.67 0.03 -14.79
C ARG A 43 -7.65 -1.49 -15.01
N PRO A 44 -8.74 -2.10 -15.51
CA PRO A 44 -8.91 -3.55 -15.56
C PRO A 44 -8.14 -4.25 -16.70
N ASP A 45 -7.39 -3.52 -17.52
CA ASP A 45 -6.61 -4.14 -18.60
C ASP A 45 -5.40 -4.93 -18.07
N THR A 46 -4.92 -4.59 -16.88
CA THR A 46 -3.71 -5.21 -16.32
C THR A 46 -3.75 -5.20 -14.80
N LEU A 47 -3.50 -6.35 -14.18
CA LEU A 47 -3.27 -6.44 -12.74
C LEU A 47 -1.78 -6.31 -12.46
N GLU A 48 -1.42 -5.34 -11.62
CA GLU A 48 -0.01 -5.06 -11.30
C GLU A 48 0.32 -5.49 -9.89
N ILE A 49 1.49 -6.11 -9.73
CA ILE A 49 2.08 -6.42 -8.43
C ILE A 49 3.51 -5.86 -8.34
N CYS A 50 3.86 -5.35 -7.17
CA CYS A 50 5.21 -4.90 -6.87
C CYS A 50 5.85 -5.87 -5.87
N VAL A 51 6.89 -6.57 -6.32
CA VAL A 51 7.52 -7.65 -5.55
C VAL A 51 8.97 -7.29 -5.30
N ARG A 52 9.41 -7.44 -4.04
CA ARG A 52 10.83 -7.43 -3.68
C ARG A 52 11.35 -8.87 -3.71
N ARG A 53 12.51 -9.07 -4.34
CA ARG A 53 13.20 -10.36 -4.37
C ARG A 53 13.82 -10.65 -3.00
N THR A 54 13.18 -11.50 -2.20
CA THR A 54 13.58 -11.72 -0.78
C THR A 54 13.36 -13.15 -0.28
N GLY A 55 13.07 -14.11 -1.15
CA GLY A 55 12.87 -15.50 -0.76
C GLY A 55 12.33 -16.39 -1.87
N LYS A 56 12.25 -17.70 -1.59
CA LYS A 56 12.06 -18.79 -2.56
C LYS A 56 11.02 -18.55 -3.66
N VAL A 57 9.83 -18.08 -3.30
CA VAL A 57 8.74 -17.83 -4.28
C VAL A 57 9.06 -16.57 -5.10
N THR A 58 9.46 -15.48 -4.45
CA THR A 58 9.84 -14.26 -5.15
C THR A 58 11.07 -14.47 -6.04
N ASP A 59 12.09 -15.22 -5.61
CA ASP A 59 13.26 -15.54 -6.43
C ASP A 59 12.86 -16.27 -7.70
N ALA A 60 12.00 -17.28 -7.57
CA ALA A 60 11.47 -18.00 -8.72
C ALA A 60 10.65 -17.08 -9.64
N LEU A 61 9.85 -16.15 -9.09
CA LEU A 61 9.11 -15.17 -9.88
C LEU A 61 10.04 -14.27 -10.72
N PHE A 62 11.18 -13.87 -10.16
CA PHE A 62 12.18 -13.06 -10.86
C PHE A 62 13.01 -13.86 -11.89
N GLU A 63 13.05 -15.19 -11.78
CA GLU A 63 13.68 -16.08 -12.77
C GLU A 63 12.76 -16.39 -13.96
N MET A 64 11.46 -16.10 -13.84
CA MET A 64 10.49 -16.31 -14.91
C MET A 64 10.65 -15.25 -16.02
N GLY A 65 10.68 -15.70 -17.27
CA GLY A 65 10.66 -14.82 -18.44
C GLY A 65 9.28 -14.24 -18.71
N LYS A 66 9.21 -13.14 -19.46
CA LYS A 66 7.94 -12.59 -19.96
C LYS A 66 7.15 -13.67 -20.72
N GLY A 67 5.86 -13.77 -20.44
CA GLY A 67 4.97 -14.78 -21.04
C GLY A 67 4.95 -16.12 -20.30
N SER A 68 5.71 -16.27 -19.20
CA SER A 68 5.60 -17.44 -18.33
C SER A 68 4.30 -17.40 -17.52
N THR A 69 3.81 -18.59 -17.15
CA THR A 69 2.56 -18.75 -16.42
C THR A 69 2.80 -19.23 -14.99
N PHE A 70 1.96 -18.74 -14.07
CA PHE A 70 1.89 -19.18 -12.69
C PHE A 70 0.45 -19.04 -12.21
N HIS A 71 0.13 -19.58 -11.03
CA HIS A 71 -1.23 -19.54 -10.52
C HIS A 71 -1.39 -18.39 -9.53
N ILE A 72 -2.58 -17.82 -9.52
CA ILE A 72 -2.99 -16.86 -8.50
C ILE A 72 -4.30 -17.31 -7.89
N ARG A 73 -4.55 -16.89 -6.66
CA ARG A 73 -5.87 -16.98 -6.04
C ARG A 73 -6.15 -15.73 -5.21
N GLY A 74 -7.41 -15.33 -5.21
CA GLY A 74 -7.87 -14.05 -4.68
C GLY A 74 -9.04 -13.50 -5.50
N PRO A 75 -9.35 -12.19 -5.36
CA PRO A 75 -8.70 -11.27 -4.43
C PRO A 75 -9.04 -11.62 -2.97
N TYR A 76 -8.11 -11.38 -2.05
CA TYR A 76 -8.28 -11.66 -0.63
C TYR A 76 -8.15 -10.42 0.24
N GLY A 77 -8.67 -10.57 1.44
CA GLY A 77 -8.65 -9.56 2.49
C GLY A 77 -9.70 -8.46 2.32
N ARG A 78 -9.84 -7.67 3.38
CA ARG A 78 -10.55 -6.40 3.44
C ARG A 78 -9.66 -5.27 2.89
N GLY A 79 -10.15 -4.62 1.85
CA GLY A 79 -9.55 -3.42 1.27
C GLY A 79 -9.91 -2.14 2.03
N PHE A 80 -9.49 -0.99 1.50
CA PHE A 80 -9.86 0.32 2.02
C PHE A 80 -11.36 0.59 1.83
N PRO A 81 -12.02 1.26 2.80
CA PRO A 81 -13.45 1.54 2.73
C PRO A 81 -13.71 2.74 1.80
N VAL A 82 -13.54 2.55 0.50
CA VAL A 82 -13.59 3.61 -0.52
C VAL A 82 -14.82 4.49 -0.39
N ASP A 83 -16.00 3.92 -0.17
CA ASP A 83 -17.24 4.70 -0.04
C ASP A 83 -17.24 5.66 1.15
N LYS A 84 -16.55 5.32 2.25
CA LYS A 84 -16.37 6.23 3.39
C LYS A 84 -15.37 7.34 3.10
N LEU A 85 -14.42 7.08 2.20
CA LEU A 85 -13.36 8.02 1.84
C LEU A 85 -13.81 9.05 0.79
N LYS A 86 -14.92 8.81 0.08
CA LYS A 86 -15.45 9.76 -0.90
C LYS A 86 -15.84 11.09 -0.24
N GLY A 87 -15.53 12.18 -0.92
CA GLY A 87 -15.75 13.56 -0.46
C GLY A 87 -14.81 14.01 0.66
N GLN A 88 -13.87 13.16 1.10
CA GLN A 88 -12.91 13.47 2.15
C GLN A 88 -11.55 13.87 1.57
N LYS A 89 -10.74 14.58 2.36
CA LYS A 89 -9.31 14.76 2.06
C LYS A 89 -8.56 13.49 2.41
N LEU A 90 -7.57 13.12 1.62
CA LEU A 90 -6.79 11.90 1.81
C LEU A 90 -5.32 12.23 2.07
N LEU A 91 -4.77 11.68 3.15
CA LEU A 91 -3.34 11.71 3.46
C LEU A 91 -2.77 10.30 3.35
N PHE A 92 -1.97 10.06 2.33
CA PHE A 92 -1.24 8.81 2.15
C PHE A 92 0.12 8.94 2.84
N VAL A 93 0.47 8.00 3.72
CA VAL A 93 1.81 7.93 4.32
C VAL A 93 2.39 6.54 4.07
N ALA A 94 3.39 6.50 3.19
CA ALA A 94 4.04 5.27 2.75
C ALA A 94 5.51 5.20 3.18
N GLY A 95 5.95 4.01 3.58
CA GLY A 95 7.36 3.72 3.87
C GLY A 95 7.88 2.55 3.03
N GLY A 96 8.90 2.79 2.20
CA GLY A 96 9.58 1.75 1.43
C GLY A 96 8.64 0.99 0.50
N LEU A 97 8.47 -0.32 0.76
CA LEU A 97 7.59 -1.19 -0.02
C LEU A 97 6.09 -0.90 0.21
N GLY A 98 5.74 -0.23 1.32
CA GLY A 98 4.37 0.12 1.68
C GLY A 98 3.68 1.06 0.69
N LEU A 99 4.41 1.71 -0.22
CA LEU A 99 3.78 2.42 -1.34
C LEU A 99 3.03 1.48 -2.27
N ALA A 100 3.47 0.22 -2.44
CA ALA A 100 2.84 -0.74 -3.32
C ALA A 100 1.35 -1.00 -2.99
N PRO A 101 0.96 -1.34 -1.74
CA PRO A 101 -0.45 -1.50 -1.39
C PRO A 101 -1.23 -0.18 -1.43
N LEU A 102 -0.63 0.95 -1.06
CA LEU A 102 -1.31 2.25 -1.11
C LEU A 102 -1.54 2.77 -2.53
N ARG A 103 -0.67 2.38 -3.48
CA ARG A 103 -0.74 2.81 -4.88
C ARG A 103 -2.09 2.49 -5.52
N SER A 104 -2.69 1.35 -5.20
CA SER A 104 -4.01 0.99 -5.72
C SER A 104 -5.08 2.00 -5.32
N LEU A 105 -5.12 2.42 -4.04
CA LEU A 105 -6.07 3.44 -3.59
C LEU A 105 -5.72 4.84 -4.13
N LEU A 106 -4.43 5.18 -4.17
CA LEU A 106 -3.97 6.46 -4.70
C LEU A 106 -4.41 6.64 -6.16
N LEU A 107 -4.12 5.66 -7.01
CA LEU A 107 -4.50 5.73 -8.42
C LEU A 107 -6.01 5.67 -8.60
N TYR A 108 -6.73 4.90 -7.78
CA TYR A 108 -8.20 4.90 -7.79
C TYR A 108 -8.75 6.31 -7.51
N ALA A 109 -8.22 6.98 -6.49
CA ALA A 109 -8.64 8.32 -6.12
C ALA A 109 -8.31 9.36 -7.21
N LEU A 110 -7.16 9.22 -7.88
CA LEU A 110 -6.77 10.09 -9.01
C LEU A 110 -7.61 9.82 -10.27
N ASP A 111 -7.93 8.56 -10.58
CA ASP A 111 -8.80 8.21 -11.71
C ASP A 111 -10.22 8.74 -11.49
N LYS A 112 -10.66 8.80 -10.22
CA LYS A 112 -11.95 9.32 -9.79
C LYS A 112 -11.82 10.65 -9.06
N ARG A 113 -10.93 11.53 -9.51
CA ARG A 113 -10.53 12.76 -8.80
C ARG A 113 -11.70 13.59 -8.26
N LYS A 114 -12.82 13.66 -9.00
CA LYS A 114 -14.03 14.41 -8.62
C LYS A 114 -14.79 13.84 -7.42
N GLU A 115 -14.55 12.58 -7.06
CA GLU A 115 -15.19 11.91 -5.92
C GLU A 115 -14.40 12.15 -4.61
N PHE A 116 -13.25 12.82 -4.64
CA PHE A 116 -12.38 13.06 -3.49
C PHE A 116 -12.03 14.55 -3.38
N ASP A 117 -11.71 15.01 -2.17
CA ASP A 117 -11.18 16.35 -1.94
C ASP A 117 -9.64 16.33 -2.13
N ASP A 118 -8.87 17.11 -1.39
CA ASP A 118 -7.41 17.14 -1.48
C ASP A 118 -6.75 15.76 -1.27
N ILE A 119 -5.75 15.47 -2.09
CA ILE A 119 -4.94 14.26 -2.00
C ILE A 119 -3.50 14.67 -1.70
N ILE A 120 -2.95 14.16 -0.60
CA ILE A 120 -1.57 14.40 -0.18
C ILE A 120 -0.85 13.07 -0.08
N LEU A 121 0.29 12.93 -0.77
CA LEU A 121 1.18 11.78 -0.67
C LEU A 121 2.45 12.15 0.09
N MET A 122 2.70 11.50 1.23
CA MET A 122 3.97 11.49 1.93
C MET A 122 4.63 10.12 1.73
N TYR A 123 5.79 10.10 1.08
CA TYR A 123 6.50 8.85 0.81
C TYR A 123 7.95 8.93 1.27
N GLY A 124 8.36 7.98 2.10
CA GLY A 124 9.72 7.84 2.60
C GLY A 124 10.38 6.53 2.22
N THR A 125 11.67 6.59 1.91
CA THR A 125 12.52 5.40 1.71
C THR A 125 13.86 5.59 2.44
N ASN A 126 14.67 4.55 2.55
CA ASN A 126 15.98 4.66 3.20
C ASN A 126 17.01 5.44 2.36
N ASN A 127 16.96 5.31 1.02
CA ASN A 127 17.86 5.97 0.08
C ASN A 127 17.19 6.17 -1.30
N PRO A 128 17.73 7.05 -2.16
CA PRO A 128 17.13 7.34 -3.48
C PRO A 128 16.99 6.14 -4.42
N GLU A 129 17.85 5.12 -4.28
CA GLU A 129 17.82 3.92 -5.12
C GLU A 129 16.56 3.09 -4.88
N ASN A 130 16.10 3.04 -3.61
CA ASN A 130 14.96 2.25 -3.18
C ASN A 130 13.60 2.91 -3.44
N VAL A 131 13.57 4.12 -4.01
CA VAL A 131 12.34 4.80 -4.41
C VAL A 131 11.64 3.97 -5.49
N LEU A 132 10.42 3.53 -5.16
CA LEU A 132 9.56 2.78 -6.07
C LEU A 132 8.83 3.70 -7.04
N PHE A 133 8.41 3.15 -8.18
CA PHE A 133 7.54 3.83 -9.15
C PHE A 133 8.07 5.21 -9.61
N LYS A 134 9.39 5.36 -9.76
CA LYS A 134 10.06 6.65 -10.06
C LYS A 134 9.39 7.44 -11.17
N TYR A 135 9.04 6.82 -12.30
CA TYR A 135 8.38 7.49 -13.42
C TYR A 135 6.97 8.00 -13.08
N GLU A 136 6.23 7.26 -12.26
CA GLU A 136 4.90 7.68 -11.80
C GLU A 136 5.01 8.82 -10.79
N LEU A 137 5.95 8.74 -9.85
CA LEU A 137 6.20 9.85 -8.91
C LEU A 137 6.69 11.11 -9.63
N LEU A 138 7.51 10.94 -10.68
CA LEU A 138 7.95 12.06 -11.52
C LEU A 138 6.78 12.70 -12.30
N SER A 139 5.77 11.93 -12.71
CA SER A 139 4.62 12.50 -13.41
C SER A 139 3.72 13.33 -12.50
N PHE A 140 3.81 13.18 -11.17
CA PHE A 140 3.08 14.02 -10.23
C PHE A 140 3.61 15.45 -10.16
N PHE A 141 4.84 15.71 -10.60
CA PHE A 141 5.39 17.07 -10.64
C PHE A 141 4.62 18.00 -11.57
N ASP A 142 3.99 17.44 -12.61
CA ASP A 142 3.21 18.17 -13.60
C ASP A 142 1.71 18.20 -13.28
N ARG A 143 1.30 17.72 -12.09
CA ARG A 143 -0.10 17.67 -11.65
C ARG A 143 -0.40 18.76 -10.63
N ASP A 144 -1.59 19.33 -10.73
CA ASP A 144 -2.15 20.31 -9.79
C ASP A 144 -3.21 19.70 -8.85
N ASP A 145 -3.64 18.47 -9.13
CA ASP A 145 -4.72 17.78 -8.42
C ASP A 145 -4.24 16.83 -7.30
N ILE A 146 -2.93 16.80 -7.03
CA ILE A 146 -2.27 16.06 -5.95
C ILE A 146 -1.10 16.85 -5.37
N GLN A 147 -0.98 16.88 -4.05
CA GLN A 147 0.22 17.33 -3.36
C GLN A 147 1.11 16.13 -3.02
N TYR A 148 2.42 16.25 -3.23
CA TYR A 148 3.36 15.17 -2.93
C TYR A 148 4.55 15.70 -2.12
N HIS A 149 5.06 14.86 -1.25
CA HIS A 149 6.21 15.10 -0.38
C HIS A 149 7.04 13.82 -0.31
N TYR A 150 8.30 13.91 -0.73
CA TYR A 150 9.19 12.76 -0.77
C TYR A 150 10.36 12.91 0.18
N SER A 151 10.74 11.80 0.80
CA SER A 151 11.83 11.75 1.76
C SER A 151 12.75 10.55 1.54
N VAL A 152 14.02 10.75 1.85
CA VAL A 152 15.00 9.65 2.02
C VAL A 152 15.69 9.80 3.36
N ASP A 153 15.90 8.71 4.09
CA ASP A 153 16.59 8.76 5.38
C ASP A 153 18.04 9.25 5.23
N ARG A 154 18.71 8.87 4.12
CA ARG A 154 20.06 9.31 3.76
C ARG A 154 20.22 9.46 2.25
N ASP A 155 21.14 10.33 1.85
CA ASP A 155 21.51 10.59 0.46
C ASP A 155 23.04 10.73 0.36
N ASP A 156 23.72 9.59 0.35
CA ASP A 156 25.19 9.54 0.40
C ASP A 156 25.83 10.15 -0.86
N GLU A 157 25.10 10.18 -1.99
CA GLU A 157 25.58 10.71 -3.27
C GLU A 157 25.19 12.19 -3.51
N GLY A 158 24.33 12.79 -2.67
CA GLY A 158 23.87 14.17 -2.84
C GLY A 158 22.96 14.40 -4.07
N ILE A 159 22.41 13.32 -4.63
CA ILE A 159 21.57 13.37 -5.84
C ILE A 159 20.12 13.72 -5.52
N TRP A 160 19.68 13.52 -4.28
CA TRP A 160 18.31 13.73 -3.85
C TRP A 160 18.01 15.22 -3.73
N LYS A 161 16.89 15.63 -4.34
CA LYS A 161 16.45 17.04 -4.37
C LYS A 161 15.27 17.34 -3.47
N GLN A 162 14.75 16.33 -2.77
CA GLN A 162 13.61 16.47 -1.86
C GLN A 162 14.10 16.41 -0.40
N TYR A 163 13.20 16.17 0.55
CA TYR A 163 13.56 16.15 1.97
C TYR A 163 14.52 15.00 2.31
N VAL A 164 15.54 15.27 3.11
CA VAL A 164 16.42 14.25 3.69
C VAL A 164 16.09 14.14 5.18
N GLY A 165 15.64 12.96 5.59
CA GLY A 165 15.11 12.65 6.91
C GLY A 165 13.96 11.63 6.82
N VAL A 166 13.51 11.16 7.98
CA VAL A 166 12.41 10.19 8.06
C VAL A 166 11.07 10.81 7.63
N VAL A 167 10.13 9.97 7.20
CA VAL A 167 8.82 10.39 6.64
C VAL A 167 8.02 11.33 7.57
N THR A 168 8.19 11.25 8.88
CA THR A 168 7.47 12.11 9.84
C THR A 168 7.87 13.58 9.73
N GLY A 169 9.05 13.90 9.21
CA GLY A 169 9.47 15.28 8.93
C GLY A 169 8.68 15.94 7.79
N LEU A 170 8.01 15.14 6.95
CA LEU A 170 7.17 15.66 5.86
C LEU A 170 5.87 16.31 6.35
N PHE A 171 5.42 15.99 7.56
CA PHE A 171 4.24 16.62 8.15
C PHE A 171 4.41 18.13 8.31
N ASP A 172 5.64 18.60 8.52
CA ASP A 172 5.93 20.04 8.66
C ASP A 172 5.99 20.75 7.29
N LYS A 173 5.83 20.02 6.19
CA LYS A 173 5.80 20.53 4.80
C LYS A 173 4.39 20.60 4.22
N ALA A 174 3.38 20.08 4.92
CA ALA A 174 2.00 20.04 4.46
C ALA A 174 1.08 20.81 5.41
N VAL A 175 0.05 21.43 4.85
CA VAL A 175 -1.06 21.98 5.62
C VAL A 175 -2.12 20.89 5.71
N LEU A 176 -2.45 20.46 6.93
CA LEU A 176 -3.38 19.36 7.18
C LEU A 176 -4.61 19.85 7.93
N PHE A 177 -5.76 19.27 7.62
CA PHE A 177 -7.04 19.54 8.27
C PHE A 177 -7.55 18.24 8.93
N PRO A 178 -7.14 17.94 10.18
CA PRO A 178 -7.34 16.64 10.82
C PRO A 178 -8.77 16.10 10.77
N PHE A 179 -9.76 16.97 11.03
CA PHE A 179 -11.18 16.61 11.06
C PHE A 179 -11.82 16.41 9.67
N ALA A 180 -11.14 16.79 8.59
CA ALA A 180 -11.59 16.59 7.21
C ALA A 180 -10.71 15.58 6.44
N THR A 181 -9.64 15.08 7.08
CA THR A 181 -8.61 14.28 6.42
C THR A 181 -8.61 12.87 6.97
N HIS A 182 -8.66 11.89 6.07
CA HIS A 182 -8.46 10.48 6.38
C HIS A 182 -7.03 10.07 6.03
N ALA A 183 -6.31 9.52 7.01
CA ALA A 183 -4.94 9.07 6.84
C ALA A 183 -4.92 7.58 6.48
N VAL A 184 -4.21 7.22 5.42
CA VAL A 184 -4.01 5.83 4.98
C VAL A 184 -2.52 5.48 5.03
N LEU A 185 -2.18 4.49 5.85
CA LEU A 185 -0.80 4.20 6.24
C LEU A 185 -0.37 2.81 5.74
N CYS A 186 0.83 2.70 5.19
CA CYS A 186 1.48 1.41 4.99
C CYS A 186 3.00 1.52 4.97
N GLY A 187 3.69 0.65 5.71
CA GLY A 187 5.14 0.64 5.77
C GLY A 187 5.68 -0.24 6.89
N PRO A 188 6.95 -0.08 7.25
CA PRO A 188 7.57 -0.89 8.29
C PRO A 188 6.96 -0.59 9.68
N PRO A 189 6.96 -1.55 10.63
CA PRO A 189 6.37 -1.38 11.96
C PRO A 189 6.82 -0.09 12.69
N ILE A 190 8.10 0.23 12.61
CA ILE A 190 8.66 1.44 13.23
C ILE A 190 8.05 2.74 12.68
N MET A 191 7.65 2.76 11.40
CA MET A 191 7.01 3.91 10.79
C MET A 191 5.63 4.16 11.40
N TYR A 192 4.83 3.10 11.58
CA TYR A 192 3.48 3.26 12.14
C TYR A 192 3.53 3.91 13.51
N ARG A 193 4.44 3.47 14.39
CA ARG A 193 4.58 4.05 15.73
C ARG A 193 4.76 5.57 15.69
N PHE A 194 5.72 6.06 14.90
CA PHE A 194 6.02 7.50 14.86
C PHE A 194 4.99 8.31 14.08
N VAL A 195 4.44 7.74 13.00
CA VAL A 195 3.40 8.41 12.21
C VAL A 195 2.10 8.53 13.02
N LEU A 196 1.68 7.49 13.74
CA LEU A 196 0.50 7.55 14.61
C LEU A 196 0.69 8.57 15.72
N GLN A 197 1.85 8.59 16.40
CA GLN A 197 2.15 9.62 17.39
C GLN A 197 2.03 11.04 16.82
N LYS A 198 2.54 11.26 15.60
CA LYS A 198 2.43 12.56 14.93
C LYS A 198 0.97 12.89 14.58
N LEU A 199 0.22 11.97 13.98
CA LEU A 199 -1.21 12.16 13.65
C LEU A 199 -2.05 12.51 14.89
N LEU A 200 -1.89 11.75 15.98
CA LEU A 200 -2.60 12.00 17.24
C LEU A 200 -2.17 13.33 17.88
N SER A 201 -0.89 13.69 17.82
CA SER A 201 -0.43 15.01 18.29
C SER A 201 -1.04 16.17 17.50
N LEU A 202 -1.41 15.93 16.24
CA LEU A 202 -2.11 16.87 15.36
C LEU A 202 -3.64 16.77 15.50
N SER A 203 -4.15 16.00 16.47
CA SER A 203 -5.58 15.81 16.72
C SER A 203 -6.35 15.18 15.55
N PHE A 204 -5.72 14.28 14.78
CA PHE A 204 -6.47 13.41 13.87
C PHE A 204 -7.39 12.50 14.68
N PRO A 205 -8.69 12.42 14.34
CA PRO A 205 -9.59 11.43 14.93
C PRO A 205 -9.10 10.01 14.62
N GLU A 206 -9.16 9.12 15.60
CA GLU A 206 -8.67 7.75 15.45
C GLU A 206 -9.44 6.99 14.37
N GLU A 207 -10.73 7.28 14.22
CA GLU A 207 -11.62 6.73 13.19
C GLU A 207 -11.24 7.16 11.76
N HIS A 208 -10.43 8.22 11.61
CA HIS A 208 -9.94 8.70 10.32
C HIS A 208 -8.62 8.04 9.90
N ILE A 209 -8.07 7.14 10.71
CA ILE A 209 -6.78 6.50 10.44
C ILE A 209 -7.02 5.06 10.00
N PHE A 210 -6.52 4.71 8.81
CA PHE A 210 -6.51 3.36 8.27
C PHE A 210 -5.09 2.87 8.04
N MET A 211 -4.86 1.59 8.33
CA MET A 211 -3.55 0.97 8.24
C MET A 211 -3.66 -0.30 7.42
N SER A 212 -2.85 -0.44 6.38
CA SER A 212 -2.65 -1.71 5.69
C SER A 212 -1.48 -2.43 6.33
N LEU A 213 -1.73 -3.49 7.10
CA LEU A 213 -0.70 -4.23 7.84
C LEU A 213 -0.10 -5.35 6.99
N GLU A 214 1.23 -5.41 6.97
CA GLU A 214 1.96 -6.54 6.39
C GLU A 214 2.21 -7.61 7.47
N ARG A 215 1.82 -8.86 7.20
CA ARG A 215 2.04 -10.01 8.10
C ARG A 215 2.53 -11.21 7.32
N MET A 216 3.15 -12.14 8.04
CA MET A 216 3.49 -13.46 7.49
C MET A 216 2.20 -14.22 7.19
N MET A 217 1.79 -14.26 5.92
CA MET A 217 0.67 -15.10 5.48
C MET A 217 1.20 -16.35 4.77
N LYS A 218 0.47 -17.46 4.95
CA LYS A 218 0.76 -18.73 4.27
C LYS A 218 -0.46 -19.27 3.53
N CYS A 219 -1.61 -19.30 4.20
CA CYS A 219 -2.84 -19.80 3.57
C CYS A 219 -3.67 -18.71 2.89
N GLY A 220 -3.58 -17.45 3.29
CA GLY A 220 -4.45 -16.37 2.78
C GLY A 220 -5.96 -16.49 3.12
N VAL A 221 -6.40 -17.60 3.72
CA VAL A 221 -7.84 -17.93 3.92
C VAL A 221 -8.22 -18.27 5.38
N GLY A 222 -7.50 -17.75 6.36
CA GLY A 222 -7.87 -17.86 7.79
C GLY A 222 -7.72 -19.25 8.43
N LYS A 223 -6.95 -20.17 7.82
CA LYS A 223 -6.81 -21.56 8.31
C LYS A 223 -5.57 -21.84 9.15
N CYS A 224 -4.44 -21.20 8.83
CA CYS A 224 -3.14 -21.61 9.37
C CYS A 224 -2.62 -20.78 10.56
N GLY A 225 -3.27 -19.67 10.89
CA GLY A 225 -2.87 -18.78 11.99
C GLY A 225 -1.54 -18.03 11.84
N HIS A 226 -0.79 -18.15 10.74
CA HIS A 226 0.51 -17.47 10.61
C HIS A 226 0.40 -15.95 10.58
N CYS A 227 -0.73 -15.44 10.07
CA CYS A 227 -1.01 -14.01 10.00
C CYS A 227 -1.82 -13.51 11.22
N ALA A 228 -1.91 -14.31 12.29
CA ALA A 228 -2.67 -13.96 13.47
C ALA A 228 -1.96 -12.88 14.28
N PHE A 229 -2.74 -11.99 14.88
CA PHE A 229 -2.30 -11.04 15.89
C PHE A 229 -3.52 -10.65 16.73
N GLY A 230 -3.37 -10.57 18.05
CA GLY A 230 -4.54 -10.46 18.93
C GLY A 230 -5.55 -11.59 18.69
N ASP A 231 -6.79 -11.23 18.39
CA ASP A 231 -7.89 -12.13 18.02
C ASP A 231 -8.22 -12.12 16.51
N LYS A 232 -7.34 -11.52 15.68
CA LYS A 232 -7.55 -11.31 14.25
C LYS A 232 -6.63 -12.16 13.40
N TYR A 233 -7.07 -12.44 12.17
CA TYR A 233 -6.26 -12.96 11.09
C TYR A 233 -6.13 -11.90 9.99
N CYS A 234 -4.92 -11.37 9.78
CA CYS A 234 -4.68 -10.32 8.78
C CYS A 234 -5.19 -10.68 7.36
N CYS A 235 -5.20 -11.96 6.98
CA CYS A 235 -5.64 -12.37 5.64
C CYS A 235 -7.16 -12.32 5.40
N ILE A 236 -8.00 -12.37 6.45
CA ILE A 236 -9.47 -12.34 6.32
C ILE A 236 -10.11 -11.14 7.01
N ASP A 237 -9.54 -10.69 8.13
CA ASP A 237 -10.00 -9.49 8.84
C ASP A 237 -9.34 -8.21 8.29
N GLY A 238 -8.17 -8.36 7.66
CA GLY A 238 -7.37 -7.29 7.06
C GLY A 238 -7.10 -7.56 5.57
N PRO A 239 -6.06 -6.98 4.95
CA PRO A 239 -4.93 -6.33 5.60
C PRO A 239 -5.22 -4.89 6.03
N VAL A 240 -6.29 -4.29 5.53
CA VAL A 240 -6.68 -2.92 5.92
C VAL A 240 -7.53 -2.94 7.18
N PHE A 241 -7.10 -2.17 8.18
CA PHE A 241 -7.77 -1.98 9.46
C PHE A 241 -7.97 -0.49 9.75
N PRO A 242 -9.13 -0.08 10.29
CA PRO A 242 -9.21 1.19 11.01
C PRO A 242 -8.35 1.10 12.28
N PHE A 243 -7.67 2.19 12.65
CA PHE A 243 -6.81 2.22 13.83
C PHE A 243 -7.56 1.86 15.11
N THR A 244 -8.81 2.32 15.24
CA THR A 244 -9.72 2.00 16.36
C THR A 244 -9.96 0.50 16.56
N GLU A 245 -9.80 -0.33 15.52
CA GLU A 245 -9.96 -1.78 15.65
C GLU A 245 -8.72 -2.44 16.27
N ILE A 246 -7.53 -1.87 16.08
CA ILE A 246 -6.25 -2.53 16.39
C ILE A 246 -5.39 -1.82 17.44
N GLU A 247 -5.75 -0.60 17.86
CA GLU A 247 -4.98 0.23 18.80
C GLU A 247 -4.63 -0.47 20.13
N LYS A 248 -5.51 -1.35 20.63
CA LYS A 248 -5.37 -2.06 21.91
C LYS A 248 -4.81 -3.46 21.77
N MET A 249 -4.54 -3.91 20.54
CA MET A 249 -4.08 -5.27 20.28
C MET A 249 -2.57 -5.37 20.44
N LYS A 250 -2.13 -6.31 21.30
CA LYS A 250 -0.71 -6.64 21.39
C LYS A 250 -0.21 -7.12 20.03
N GLU A 251 1.02 -6.73 19.70
CA GLU A 251 1.74 -7.10 18.48
C GLU A 251 1.16 -6.53 17.18
N ALA A 252 0.08 -5.74 17.20
CA ALA A 252 -0.53 -5.16 16.01
C ALA A 252 0.32 -4.04 15.38
N ILE A 253 0.97 -3.22 16.21
CA ILE A 253 1.74 -2.01 15.82
C ILE A 253 3.02 -1.96 16.64
#